data_AF-A0A6C0DXN3-F1
#
_entry.id   AF-A0A6C0DXN3-F1
#
_cell.length_a   1.000
_cell.length_b   1.000
_cell.length_c   1.000
_cell.angle_alpha   90.00
_cell.angle_beta   90.00
_cell.angle_gamma   90.00
#
_symmetry.space_group_name_H-M   'P 1'
#
loop_
_entity.id
_entity.type
_entity.pdbx_description
1 polymer ?
#
loop_
_entity_poly.entity_id
_entity_poly.type
_entity_poly.pdbx_seq_one_letter_code
_entity_poly.pdbx_strand_id
1 'polypeptide(L)'
;MSFCKHHPSFPSLCIPHVAGHITEEGIWNLFQPLQLGDIAHIEVVSNRGKKDSRVIIHWNYWYDNRNAEDTRRRLLDGKDFPVFYHPERFWKSYQYLPSQVRRPSSIALKDTRCQEEEKRRKAAAALSRQEEEKRRKAAAALSRQEEEKRRKAAAALSRQEESVELTREEQHTLEVSYMVMMTTVEMHPPPITRTAKKLHAMTHSR
;
A
#
# COMPACT_ATOMS: atom_id res chain seq x y z
N MET A 1 43.04 -26.04 18.69
CA MET A 1 43.09 -25.19 17.47
C MET A 1 41.77 -25.34 16.76
N SER A 2 40.91 -24.34 16.87
CA SER A 2 39.51 -24.41 16.42
C SER A 2 39.44 -24.10 14.92
N PHE A 3 38.95 -25.06 14.14
CA PHE A 3 38.70 -24.89 12.71
C PHE A 3 37.75 -23.71 12.46
N CYS A 4 38.18 -22.76 11.63
CA CYS A 4 37.43 -21.56 11.31
C CYS A 4 36.06 -21.92 10.72
N LYS A 5 35.02 -21.74 11.53
CA LYS A 5 33.62 -21.80 11.11
C LYS A 5 33.47 -20.80 9.95
N HIS A 6 32.94 -21.26 8.81
CA HIS A 6 32.61 -20.38 7.69
C HIS A 6 31.74 -19.22 8.19
N HIS A 7 32.29 -18.01 8.21
CA HIS A 7 31.53 -16.84 8.60
C HIS A 7 30.75 -16.34 7.37
N PRO A 8 29.42 -16.23 7.43
CA PRO A 8 28.60 -15.86 6.27
C PRO A 8 28.96 -14.49 5.69
N SER A 9 29.55 -13.60 6.49
CA SER A 9 29.99 -12.26 6.04
C SER A 9 31.37 -12.26 5.35
N PHE A 10 32.15 -13.33 5.46
CA PHE A 10 33.50 -13.43 4.89
C PHE A 10 33.61 -14.66 3.98
N PRO A 11 33.20 -14.53 2.71
CA PRO A 11 33.20 -15.64 1.78
C PRO A 11 34.63 -16.11 1.52
N SER A 12 34.85 -17.44 1.53
CA SER A 12 36.08 -18.04 1.04
C SER A 12 36.07 -18.10 -0.49
N LEU A 13 37.22 -17.96 -1.13
CA LEU A 13 37.36 -17.91 -2.59
C LEU A 13 37.83 -19.27 -3.10
N CYS A 14 37.28 -19.74 -4.22
CA CYS A 14 37.64 -21.00 -4.87
C CYS A 14 38.10 -20.76 -6.31
N ILE A 15 39.26 -21.30 -6.66
CA ILE A 15 39.82 -21.34 -8.00
C ILE A 15 39.83 -22.80 -8.47
N PRO A 16 38.93 -23.22 -9.39
CA PRO A 16 38.74 -24.63 -9.68
C PRO A 16 39.89 -25.31 -10.44
N HIS A 17 40.59 -24.55 -11.28
CA HIS A 17 41.56 -25.08 -12.26
C HIS A 17 42.85 -24.29 -12.20
N VAL A 18 43.70 -24.63 -11.23
CA VAL A 18 45.07 -24.12 -11.11
C VAL A 18 46.03 -25.17 -11.65
N ALA A 19 46.97 -24.75 -12.49
CA ALA A 19 47.97 -25.66 -13.04
C ALA A 19 48.94 -26.12 -11.94
N GLY A 20 49.31 -27.40 -11.94
CA GLY A 20 50.11 -27.98 -10.86
C GLY A 20 51.53 -27.43 -10.67
N HIS A 21 52.04 -26.60 -11.59
CA HIS A 21 53.32 -25.91 -11.43
C HIS A 21 53.24 -24.63 -10.59
N ILE A 22 52.02 -24.19 -10.26
CA ILE A 22 51.79 -22.95 -9.52
C ILE A 22 51.82 -23.26 -8.03
N THR A 23 52.76 -22.62 -7.34
CA THR A 23 52.97 -22.79 -5.91
C THR A 23 51.99 -21.94 -5.10
N GLU A 24 51.76 -22.33 -3.85
CA GLU A 24 50.99 -21.55 -2.89
C GLU A 24 51.53 -20.11 -2.76
N GLU A 25 52.85 -19.96 -2.68
CA GLU A 25 53.53 -18.66 -2.64
C GLU A 25 53.23 -17.81 -3.89
N GLY A 26 53.21 -18.42 -5.08
CA GLY A 26 52.84 -17.73 -6.31
C GLY A 26 51.41 -17.19 -6.27
N ILE A 27 50.49 -17.96 -5.67
CA ILE A 27 49.10 -17.53 -5.46
C ILE A 27 49.05 -16.41 -4.42
N TRP A 28 49.77 -16.56 -3.31
CA TRP A 28 49.86 -15.52 -2.29
C TRP A 28 50.29 -14.18 -2.89
N ASN A 29 51.41 -14.18 -3.62
CA ASN A 29 51.98 -13.00 -4.27
C ASN A 29 51.05 -12.40 -5.32
N LEU A 30 50.26 -13.23 -6.01
CA LEU A 30 49.26 -12.77 -6.97
C LEU A 30 48.11 -11.99 -6.31
N PHE A 31 47.71 -12.39 -5.11
CA PHE A 31 46.58 -11.78 -4.42
C PHE A 31 46.93 -10.52 -3.61
N GLN A 32 48.20 -10.34 -3.24
CA GLN A 32 48.69 -9.13 -2.58
C GLN A 32 48.31 -7.81 -3.30
N PRO A 33 48.59 -7.63 -4.61
CA PRO A 33 48.27 -6.38 -5.31
C PRO A 33 46.75 -6.17 -5.50
N LEU A 34 45.93 -7.21 -5.38
CA LEU A 34 44.47 -7.07 -5.50
C LEU A 34 43.85 -6.41 -4.27
N GLN A 35 44.56 -6.36 -3.13
CA GLN A 35 44.11 -5.71 -1.90
C GLN A 35 42.69 -6.16 -1.47
N LEU A 36 42.38 -7.45 -1.59
CA LEU A 36 41.05 -7.96 -1.24
C LEU A 36 40.87 -8.14 0.28
N GLY A 37 41.95 -8.47 0.98
CA GLY A 37 41.93 -8.78 2.40
C GLY A 37 43.23 -9.41 2.85
N ASP A 38 43.29 -9.74 4.13
CA ASP A 38 44.37 -10.52 4.71
C ASP A 38 44.06 -12.01 4.58
N ILE A 39 44.99 -12.76 3.99
CA ILE A 39 44.81 -14.19 3.72
C ILE A 39 45.12 -14.97 5.00
N ALA A 40 44.16 -15.75 5.47
CA ALA A 40 44.34 -16.64 6.61
C ALA A 40 45.17 -17.87 6.26
N HIS A 41 44.76 -18.55 5.18
CA HIS A 41 45.32 -19.83 4.75
C HIS A 41 44.88 -20.14 3.32
N ILE A 42 45.74 -20.81 2.56
CA ILE A 42 45.47 -21.29 1.22
C ILE A 42 45.46 -22.81 1.23
N GLU A 43 44.32 -23.41 0.89
CA GLU A 43 44.19 -24.86 0.76
C GLU A 43 44.31 -25.28 -0.71
N VAL A 44 45.33 -26.07 -1.04
CA VAL A 44 45.51 -26.65 -2.37
C VAL A 44 44.99 -28.09 -2.36
N VAL A 45 43.89 -28.32 -3.06
CA VAL A 45 43.22 -29.62 -3.17
C VAL A 45 43.45 -30.20 -4.56
N SER A 46 44.28 -31.24 -4.65
CA SER A 46 44.51 -31.96 -5.92
C SER A 46 43.21 -32.60 -6.42
N ASN A 47 42.86 -32.38 -7.69
CA ASN A 47 41.75 -33.10 -8.29
C ASN A 47 42.20 -34.55 -8.60
N ARG A 48 41.45 -35.54 -8.10
CA ARG A 48 41.77 -36.96 -8.34
C ARG A 48 41.79 -37.25 -9.85
N GLY A 49 42.95 -37.69 -10.35
CA GLY A 49 43.13 -38.09 -11.74
C GLY A 49 43.33 -36.95 -12.75
N LYS A 50 43.51 -35.70 -12.29
CA LYS A 50 43.82 -34.56 -13.16
C LYS A 50 45.15 -33.91 -12.79
N LYS A 51 45.75 -33.21 -13.75
CA LYS A 51 46.97 -32.39 -13.54
C LYS A 51 46.67 -31.00 -12.97
N ASP A 52 45.40 -30.69 -12.73
CA ASP A 52 44.97 -29.44 -12.12
C ASP A 52 44.65 -29.64 -10.64
N SER A 53 44.83 -28.57 -9.88
CA SER A 53 44.45 -28.48 -8.49
C SER A 53 43.36 -27.43 -8.33
N ARG A 54 42.50 -27.64 -7.36
CA ARG A 54 41.59 -26.62 -6.85
C ARG A 54 42.30 -25.88 -5.74
N VAL A 55 42.18 -24.55 -5.72
CA VAL A 55 42.73 -23.73 -4.64
C VAL A 55 41.59 -23.04 -3.93
N ILE A 56 41.62 -23.08 -2.60
CA ILE A 56 40.64 -22.43 -1.73
C ILE A 56 41.39 -21.43 -0.88
N ILE A 57 40.98 -20.17 -0.92
CA ILE A 57 41.61 -19.07 -0.19
C ILE A 57 40.64 -18.65 0.91
N HIS A 58 41.10 -18.77 2.14
CA HIS A 58 40.41 -18.32 3.33
C HIS A 58 41.01 -16.98 3.78
N TRP A 59 40.15 -16.08 4.27
CA TRP A 59 40.53 -14.73 4.66
C TRP A 59 40.41 -14.59 6.19
N ASN A 60 41.36 -13.88 6.82
CA ASN A 60 41.23 -13.46 8.21
C ASN A 60 40.18 -12.34 8.28
N TYR A 61 40.32 -11.35 7.39
CA TYR A 61 39.37 -10.28 7.20
C TYR A 61 39.48 -9.72 5.77
N TRP A 62 38.41 -9.11 5.29
CA TRP A 62 38.39 -8.38 4.03
C TRP A 62 38.75 -6.92 4.29
N TYR A 63 39.46 -6.28 3.36
CA TYR A 63 39.76 -4.86 3.46
C TYR A 63 38.51 -4.01 3.19
N ASP A 64 38.45 -2.83 3.79
CA ASP A 64 37.39 -1.84 3.55
C ASP A 64 37.79 -0.92 2.38
N ASN A 65 37.89 -1.52 1.20
CA ASN A 65 38.14 -0.77 -0.03
C ASN A 65 37.18 -1.21 -1.12
N ARG A 66 37.03 -0.35 -2.14
CA ARG A 66 36.05 -0.57 -3.22
C ARG A 66 36.26 -1.89 -3.97
N ASN A 67 37.52 -2.31 -4.15
CA ASN A 67 37.83 -3.53 -4.89
C ASN A 67 37.44 -4.78 -4.10
N ALA A 68 37.82 -4.83 -2.82
CA ALA A 68 37.43 -5.86 -1.88
C ALA A 68 35.91 -5.94 -1.74
N GLU A 69 35.23 -4.81 -1.60
CA GLU A 69 33.78 -4.77 -1.45
C GLU A 69 33.04 -5.24 -2.72
N ASP A 70 33.45 -4.79 -3.90
CA ASP A 70 32.86 -5.25 -5.16
C ASP A 70 33.08 -6.73 -5.39
N THR A 71 34.29 -7.22 -5.14
CA THR A 71 34.64 -8.64 -5.23
C THR A 71 33.81 -9.46 -4.25
N ARG A 72 33.72 -9.05 -2.98
CA ARG A 72 32.90 -9.70 -1.95
C ARG A 72 31.43 -9.76 -2.38
N ARG A 73 30.88 -8.66 -2.88
CA ARG A 73 29.49 -8.58 -3.37
C ARG A 73 29.25 -9.54 -4.53
N ARG A 74 30.15 -9.58 -5.52
CA ARG A 74 30.06 -10.51 -6.65
C ARG A 74 30.08 -11.96 -6.21
N LEU A 75 30.95 -12.31 -5.26
CA LEU A 75 31.03 -13.67 -4.72
C LEU A 75 29.75 -14.07 -4.00
N LEU A 76 29.20 -13.19 -3.15
CA LEU A 76 27.94 -13.40 -2.43
C LEU A 76 26.73 -13.50 -3.37
N ASP A 77 26.72 -12.73 -4.46
CA ASP A 77 25.72 -12.83 -5.54
C ASP A 77 25.82 -14.13 -6.34
N GLY A 78 26.84 -14.97 -6.08
CA GLY A 78 27.11 -16.19 -6.82
C GLY A 78 27.71 -15.96 -8.21
N LYS A 79 28.16 -14.75 -8.52
CA LYS A 79 28.85 -14.38 -9.77
C LYS A 79 30.32 -14.81 -9.73
N ASP A 80 30.95 -14.90 -10.89
CA ASP A 80 32.38 -15.16 -11.01
C ASP A 80 33.21 -13.88 -10.84
N PHE A 81 34.45 -14.06 -10.39
CA PHE A 81 35.45 -13.00 -10.27
C PHE A 81 36.71 -13.41 -11.05
N PRO A 82 37.09 -12.67 -12.11
CA PRO A 82 38.27 -12.98 -12.89
C PRO A 82 39.54 -12.54 -12.15
N VAL A 83 40.48 -13.46 -11.97
CA VAL A 83 41.79 -13.19 -11.36
C VAL A 83 42.87 -13.33 -12.43
N PHE A 84 43.46 -12.22 -12.83
CA PHE A 84 44.49 -12.19 -13.87
C PHE A 84 45.85 -12.55 -13.27
N TYR A 85 46.39 -13.71 -13.67
CA TYR A 85 47.75 -14.13 -13.30
C TYR A 85 48.77 -13.95 -14.43
N HIS A 86 48.27 -13.67 -15.64
CA HIS A 86 49.05 -13.33 -16.82
C HIS A 86 48.26 -12.28 -17.62
N PRO A 87 48.91 -11.38 -18.39
CA PRO A 87 48.21 -10.36 -19.18
C PRO A 87 47.08 -10.90 -20.07
N GLU A 88 47.25 -12.11 -20.59
CA GLU A 88 46.28 -12.77 -21.48
C GLU A 88 45.52 -13.94 -20.83
N ARG A 89 45.77 -14.25 -19.55
CA ARG A 89 45.15 -15.40 -18.87
C ARG A 89 44.62 -15.03 -17.50
N PHE A 90 43.41 -15.48 -17.23
CA PHE A 90 42.76 -15.28 -15.94
C PHE A 90 42.11 -16.58 -15.46
N TRP A 91 42.00 -16.71 -14.15
CA TRP A 91 41.15 -17.73 -13.54
C TRP A 91 39.78 -17.18 -13.25
N LYS A 92 38.76 -18.01 -13.49
CA LYS A 92 37.43 -17.77 -12.94
C LYS A 92 37.40 -18.25 -11.51
N SER A 93 37.14 -17.33 -10.60
CA SER A 93 37.05 -17.61 -9.17
C SER A 93 35.59 -17.51 -8.70
N TYR A 94 35.22 -18.33 -7.73
CA TYR A 94 33.86 -18.44 -7.22
C TYR A 94 33.86 -18.42 -5.70
N GLN A 95 32.71 -18.14 -5.09
CA GLN A 95 32.54 -18.39 -3.65
C GLN A 95 32.68 -19.90 -3.39
N TYR A 96 33.62 -20.26 -2.51
CA TYR A 96 33.73 -21.61 -1.98
C TYR A 96 32.53 -21.89 -1.08
N LEU A 97 31.84 -22.99 -1.36
CA LEU A 97 30.79 -23.54 -0.53
C LEU A 97 31.25 -24.94 -0.11
N PRO A 98 31.42 -25.21 1.19
CA PRO A 98 31.81 -26.52 1.66
C PRO A 98 30.70 -27.50 1.26
N SER A 99 31.09 -28.73 0.90
CA SER A 99 30.24 -29.68 0.16
C SER A 99 28.88 -30.04 0.79
N GLN A 100 28.61 -29.58 2.00
CA GLN A 100 27.32 -29.64 2.71
C GLN A 100 26.28 -28.65 2.16
N VAL A 101 26.69 -27.65 1.37
CA VAL A 101 25.80 -26.66 0.72
C VAL A 101 25.92 -26.81 -0.78
N ARG A 102 25.38 -27.90 -1.34
CA ARG A 102 25.21 -27.99 -2.80
C ARG A 102 24.34 -26.81 -3.22
N ARG A 103 24.87 -25.90 -4.05
CA ARG A 103 24.05 -24.89 -4.74
C ARG A 103 22.88 -25.66 -5.39
N PRO A 104 21.62 -25.25 -5.18
CA PRO A 104 20.54 -25.72 -6.05
C PRO A 104 21.00 -25.46 -7.49
N SER A 105 20.87 -26.45 -8.36
CA SER A 105 21.25 -26.30 -9.77
C SER A 105 20.63 -25.02 -10.35
N SER A 106 21.26 -24.42 -11.37
CA SER A 106 20.73 -23.23 -12.06
C SER A 106 19.30 -23.40 -12.58
N ILE A 107 18.82 -24.65 -12.68
CA ILE A 107 17.44 -25.04 -12.95
C ILE A 107 16.54 -24.69 -11.74
N ALA A 108 16.92 -25.07 -10.53
CA ALA A 108 16.14 -24.83 -9.31
C ALA A 108 15.98 -23.34 -8.95
N LEU A 109 16.97 -22.49 -9.28
CA LEU A 109 16.91 -21.03 -9.07
C LEU A 109 15.92 -20.33 -10.01
N LYS A 110 15.73 -20.84 -11.24
CA LYS A 110 14.72 -20.33 -12.16
C LYS A 110 13.31 -20.69 -11.68
N ASP A 111 13.14 -21.88 -11.12
CA ASP A 111 11.86 -22.35 -10.61
C ASP A 111 11.40 -21.54 -9.39
N THR A 112 12.30 -21.16 -8.47
CA THR A 112 11.92 -20.36 -7.29
C THR A 112 11.46 -18.96 -7.65
N ARG A 113 12.15 -18.29 -8.59
CA ARG A 113 11.75 -16.97 -9.07
C ARG A 113 10.40 -16.99 -9.78
N CYS A 114 10.13 -18.02 -10.56
CA CYS A 114 8.84 -18.19 -11.24
C CYS A 114 7.69 -18.44 -10.23
N GLN A 115 7.95 -19.26 -9.20
CA GLN A 115 6.99 -19.52 -8.12
C GLN A 115 6.73 -18.30 -7.23
N GLU A 116 7.74 -17.49 -6.96
CA GLU A 116 7.59 -16.25 -6.17
C GLU A 116 6.81 -15.17 -6.94
N GLU A 117 7.07 -14.99 -8.23
CA GLU A 117 6.29 -14.08 -9.07
C GLU A 117 4.82 -14.51 -9.14
N GLU A 118 4.54 -15.81 -9.26
CA GLU A 118 3.16 -16.33 -9.23
C GLU A 118 2.48 -16.09 -7.88
N LYS A 119 3.17 -16.32 -6.76
CA LYS A 119 2.67 -16.00 -5.41
C LYS A 119 2.37 -14.50 -5.26
N ARG A 120 3.24 -13.63 -5.77
CA ARG A 120 3.02 -12.17 -5.74
C ARG A 120 1.81 -11.76 -6.59
N ARG A 121 1.63 -12.35 -7.78
CA ARG A 121 0.45 -12.11 -8.63
C ARG A 121 -0.84 -12.59 -7.94
N LYS A 122 -0.82 -13.77 -7.32
CA LYS A 122 -1.96 -14.29 -6.55
C LYS A 122 -2.29 -13.42 -5.33
N ALA A 123 -1.28 -12.97 -4.59
CA ALA A 123 -1.46 -12.06 -3.46
C ALA A 123 -2.03 -10.70 -3.89
N ALA A 124 -1.51 -10.12 -4.97
CA ALA A 124 -2.01 -8.84 -5.51
C ALA A 124 -3.47 -8.96 -6.01
N ALA A 125 -3.81 -10.06 -6.68
CA ALA A 125 -5.19 -10.32 -7.10
C ALA A 125 -6.14 -10.51 -5.92
N ALA A 126 -5.70 -11.18 -4.85
CA ALA A 126 -6.49 -11.35 -3.64
C ALA A 126 -6.73 -10.01 -2.92
N LEU A 127 -5.71 -9.15 -2.86
CA LEU A 127 -5.83 -7.81 -2.27
C LEU A 127 -6.83 -6.94 -3.05
N SER A 128 -6.73 -6.93 -4.38
CA SER A 128 -7.66 -6.19 -5.24
C SER A 128 -9.12 -6.66 -5.06
N ARG A 129 -9.35 -7.98 -4.96
CA ARG A 129 -10.69 -8.52 -4.67
C ARG A 129 -11.24 -8.08 -3.31
N GLN A 130 -10.40 -8.07 -2.27
CA GLN A 130 -10.82 -7.59 -0.94
C GLN A 130 -11.17 -6.10 -0.96
N GLU A 131 -10.41 -5.27 -1.69
CA GLU A 131 -10.71 -3.85 -1.83
C GLU A 131 -12.00 -3.60 -2.60
N GLU A 132 -12.23 -4.33 -3.70
CA GLU A 132 -13.46 -4.22 -4.47
C GLU A 132 -14.69 -4.63 -3.63
N GLU A 133 -14.58 -5.71 -2.85
CA GLU A 133 -15.66 -6.14 -1.95
C GLU A 133 -15.95 -5.09 -0.86
N LYS A 134 -14.91 -4.49 -0.26
CA LYS A 134 -15.06 -3.39 0.70
C LYS A 134 -15.75 -2.19 0.06
N ARG A 135 -15.38 -1.82 -1.18
CA ARG A 135 -16.03 -0.73 -1.93
C ARG A 135 -17.50 -1.02 -2.21
N ARG A 136 -17.85 -2.25 -2.63
CA ARG A 136 -19.25 -2.65 -2.86
C ARG A 136 -20.08 -2.59 -1.57
N LYS A 137 -19.52 -3.07 -0.45
CA LYS A 137 -20.18 -2.98 0.86
C LYS A 137 -20.37 -1.54 1.32
N ALA A 138 -19.36 -0.68 1.14
CA ALA A 138 -19.46 0.74 1.48
C ALA A 138 -20.51 1.47 0.64
N ALA A 139 -20.54 1.22 -0.68
CA ALA A 139 -21.54 1.82 -1.58
C ALA A 139 -22.98 1.38 -1.22
N ALA A 140 -23.17 0.10 -0.89
CA ALA A 140 -24.47 -0.41 -0.45
C ALA A 140 -24.92 0.20 0.89
N ALA A 141 -23.98 0.41 1.83
CA ALA A 141 -24.28 1.06 3.10
C ALA A 141 -24.68 2.54 2.91
N LEU A 142 -23.99 3.26 2.01
CA LEU A 142 -24.30 4.65 1.68
C LEU A 142 -25.72 4.78 1.09
N SER A 143 -26.07 3.91 0.14
CA SER A 143 -27.40 3.89 -0.48
C SER A 143 -28.51 3.63 0.55
N ARG A 144 -28.29 2.72 1.50
CA ARG A 144 -29.24 2.47 2.61
C ARG A 144 -29.42 3.70 3.51
N GLN A 145 -28.33 4.41 3.83
CA GLN A 145 -28.43 5.64 4.62
C GLN A 145 -29.19 6.74 3.87
N GLU A 146 -28.98 6.87 2.56
CA GLU A 146 -29.71 7.84 1.74
C GLU A 146 -31.20 7.51 1.65
N GLU A 147 -31.55 6.25 1.46
CA GLU A 147 -32.95 5.81 1.43
C GLU A 147 -33.63 6.05 2.79
N GLU A 148 -32.96 5.75 3.90
CA GLU A 148 -33.48 6.02 5.24
C GLU A 148 -33.69 7.53 5.48
N LYS A 149 -32.72 8.37 5.08
CA LYS A 149 -32.85 9.83 5.15
C LYS A 149 -34.04 10.31 4.32
N ARG A 150 -34.25 9.78 3.11
CA ARG A 150 -35.40 10.09 2.26
C ARG A 150 -36.72 9.69 2.91
N ARG A 151 -36.80 8.49 3.51
CA ARG A 151 -38.00 8.04 4.23
C ARG A 151 -38.32 8.92 5.44
N LYS A 152 -37.30 9.32 6.22
CA LYS A 152 -37.47 10.26 7.35
C LYS A 152 -37.91 11.64 6.88
N ALA A 153 -37.34 12.17 5.80
CA ALA A 153 -37.74 13.45 5.22
C ALA A 153 -39.19 13.43 4.70
N ALA A 154 -39.57 12.36 3.99
CA ALA A 154 -40.95 12.18 3.51
C ALA A 154 -41.96 12.08 4.66
N ALA A 155 -41.62 11.33 5.72
CA ALA A 155 -42.46 11.25 6.92
C ALA A 155 -42.59 12.59 7.66
N ALA A 156 -41.52 13.40 7.69
CA ALA A 156 -41.56 14.73 8.28
C ALA A 156 -42.44 15.69 7.48
N LEU A 157 -42.38 15.63 6.13
CA LEU A 157 -43.24 16.42 5.26
C LEU A 157 -44.72 16.08 5.48
N SER A 158 -45.06 14.78 5.50
CA SER A 158 -46.43 14.33 5.72
C SER A 158 -46.99 14.77 7.08
N ARG A 159 -46.18 14.75 8.14
CA ARG A 159 -46.58 15.30 9.46
C ARG A 159 -46.83 16.80 9.43
N GLN A 160 -46.04 17.54 8.65
CA GLN A 160 -46.22 18.98 8.52
C GLN A 160 -47.49 19.30 7.73
N GLU A 161 -47.76 18.58 6.65
CA GLU A 161 -49.00 18.71 5.87
C GLU A 161 -50.24 18.43 6.73
N GLU A 162 -50.23 17.35 7.52
CA GLU A 162 -51.32 17.00 8.45
C GLU A 162 -51.55 18.10 9.50
N SER A 163 -50.48 18.70 10.04
CA SER A 163 -50.59 19.82 10.99
C SER A 163 -51.16 21.09 10.35
N VAL A 164 -50.83 21.37 9.09
CA VAL A 164 -51.38 22.52 8.36
C VAL A 164 -52.86 22.30 8.05
N GLU A 165 -53.24 21.09 7.66
CA GLU A 165 -54.63 20.73 7.37
C GLU A 165 -55.52 20.86 8.62
N LEU A 166 -55.04 20.40 9.78
CA LEU A 166 -55.69 20.64 11.07
C LEU A 166 -55.90 22.12 11.38
N THR A 167 -54.87 22.96 11.20
CA THR A 167 -55.05 24.42 11.42
C THR A 167 -56.03 25.05 10.45
N ARG A 168 -56.15 24.52 9.23
CA ARG A 168 -57.11 24.99 8.22
C ARG A 168 -58.53 24.59 8.59
N GLU A 169 -58.74 23.39 9.11
CA GLU A 169 -60.03 22.95 9.63
C GLU A 169 -60.44 23.76 10.88
N GLU A 170 -59.50 24.05 11.78
CA GLU A 170 -59.73 24.95 12.93
C GLU A 170 -60.10 26.37 12.47
N GLN A 171 -59.41 26.92 11.47
CA GLN A 171 -59.78 28.22 10.90
C GLN A 171 -61.16 28.19 10.24
N HIS A 172 -61.48 27.14 9.49
CA HIS A 172 -62.77 27.00 8.82
C HIS A 172 -63.92 26.85 9.85
N THR A 173 -63.73 26.10 10.93
CA THR A 173 -64.73 25.97 12.01
C THR A 173 -64.94 27.29 12.74
N LEU A 174 -63.89 28.08 12.97
CA LEU A 174 -64.00 29.43 13.53
C LEU A 174 -64.78 30.37 12.59
N GLU A 175 -64.50 30.36 11.28
CA GLU A 175 -65.25 31.19 10.32
C GLU A 175 -66.73 30.81 10.25
N VAL A 176 -67.05 29.50 10.19
CA VAL A 176 -68.44 29.03 10.18
C VAL A 176 -69.16 29.44 11.48
N SER A 177 -68.50 29.30 12.64
CA SER A 177 -69.06 29.74 13.92
C SER A 177 -69.33 31.25 13.95
N TYR A 178 -68.41 32.06 13.42
CA TYR A 178 -68.56 33.51 13.33
C TYR A 178 -69.74 33.91 12.42
N MET A 179 -69.91 33.24 11.28
CA MET A 179 -71.07 33.45 10.40
C MET A 179 -72.41 33.12 11.08
N VAL A 180 -72.47 32.06 11.89
CA VAL A 180 -73.67 31.68 12.66
C VAL A 180 -73.99 32.71 13.76
N MET A 181 -72.97 33.26 14.42
CA MET A 181 -73.13 34.34 15.40
C MET A 181 -73.61 35.65 14.75
N MET A 182 -73.10 36.00 13.57
CA MET A 182 -73.53 37.21 12.85
C MET A 182 -74.94 37.10 12.25
N THR A 183 -75.46 35.89 12.03
CA THR A 183 -76.83 35.66 11.55
C THR A 183 -77.87 35.58 12.67
N THR A 184 -77.44 35.47 13.94
CA THR A 184 -78.34 35.42 15.11
C THR A 184 -78.42 36.74 15.87
N VAL A 185 -77.64 37.76 15.49
CA VAL A 185 -77.88 39.14 15.94
C VAL A 185 -79.11 39.67 15.21
N GLU A 186 -80.25 39.44 15.86
CA GLU A 186 -81.58 39.90 15.53
C GLU A 186 -81.62 41.35 15.04
N MET A 187 -82.33 41.50 13.91
CA MET A 187 -82.92 42.76 13.48
C MET A 187 -83.87 43.31 14.54
N HIS A 188 -83.41 44.30 15.30
CA HIS A 188 -84.31 45.20 15.99
C HIS A 188 -84.81 46.27 15.00
N PRO A 189 -86.12 46.37 14.71
CA PRO A 189 -86.64 47.39 13.81
C PRO A 189 -86.56 48.79 14.45
N PRO A 190 -86.18 49.84 13.69
CA PRO A 190 -86.12 51.19 14.22
C PRO A 190 -87.54 51.78 14.39
N PRO A 191 -87.75 52.64 15.42
CA PRO A 191 -89.04 53.28 15.64
C PRO A 191 -89.29 54.39 14.63
N ILE A 192 -90.50 54.42 14.09
CA ILE A 192 -91.01 55.47 13.21
C ILE A 192 -91.25 56.73 14.05
N THR A 193 -90.43 57.76 13.87
CA THR A 193 -90.73 59.11 14.40
C THR A 193 -91.14 60.06 13.29
N ARG A 194 -92.37 60.54 13.45
CA ARG A 194 -93.09 61.54 12.66
C ARG A 194 -92.62 62.96 13.05
N THR A 195 -92.88 63.90 12.14
CA THR A 195 -93.09 65.36 12.32
C THR A 195 -91.91 66.36 12.43
N ALA A 196 -91.90 67.26 11.43
CA ALA A 196 -92.04 68.73 11.53
C ALA A 196 -90.80 69.64 11.34
N LYS A 197 -90.91 70.46 10.29
CA LYS A 197 -90.71 71.94 10.19
C LYS A 197 -89.59 72.58 11.02
N LYS A 198 -88.77 73.42 10.36
CA LYS A 198 -88.68 74.92 10.47
C LYS A 198 -87.25 75.37 10.06
N LEU A 199 -87.05 76.02 8.89
CA LEU A 199 -87.09 77.47 8.62
C LEU A 199 -85.93 78.27 9.25
N HIS A 200 -84.94 78.68 8.43
CA HIS A 200 -84.18 79.97 8.37
C HIS A 200 -82.84 79.70 7.65
N ALA A 201 -82.54 80.27 6.48
CA ALA A 201 -82.30 81.68 6.10
C ALA A 201 -80.82 82.06 6.20
N MET A 202 -80.28 82.58 5.08
CA MET A 202 -79.28 83.66 4.97
C MET A 202 -77.86 83.34 5.52
N THR A 203 -76.71 83.74 4.97
CA THR A 203 -76.32 84.78 4.01
C THR A 203 -74.79 84.69 3.76
N HIS A 204 -74.35 85.19 2.60
CA HIS A 204 -73.05 85.84 2.31
C HIS A 204 -71.81 84.95 2.09
N SER A 205 -71.23 84.97 0.88
CA SER A 205 -70.23 85.95 0.37
C SER A 205 -68.87 85.72 1.05
N ARG A 206 -67.82 85.31 0.35
CA ARG A 206 -67.17 85.99 -0.77
C ARG A 206 -66.25 85.03 -1.53
#